data_AF-A0A4Q5TTZ2-F1
#
_entry.id   AF-A0A4Q5TTZ2-F1
#
_cell.length_a   1.000
_cell.length_b   1.000
_cell.length_c   1.000
_cell.angle_alpha   90.00
_cell.angle_beta   90.00
_cell.angle_gamma   90.00
#
_symmetry.space_group_name_H-M   'P 1'
#
loop_
_entity.id
_entity.type
_entity.pdbx_description
1 polymer ?
#
loop_
_entity_poly.entity_id
_entity_poly.type
_entity_poly.pdbx_seq_one_letter_code
_entity_poly.pdbx_strand_id
1 'polypeptide(L)' 'MGRNLLFLFVVIIVAGCNNSPETKLQLADYDLSSAEKFNMPSSLLEISGVTTCRQKPDTFYAIQDEEGKLFR' A
#
# COMPACT_ATOMS: atom_id res chain seq x y z
N MET A 1 -51.77 -19.45 3.40
CA MET A 1 -50.60 -18.92 4.13
C MET A 1 -49.27 -19.02 3.36
N GLY A 2 -49.16 -19.81 2.26
CA GLY A 2 -47.89 -19.99 1.52
C GLY A 2 -47.52 -18.91 0.51
N ARG A 3 -48.50 -18.16 -0.03
CA ARG A 3 -48.23 -17.19 -1.12
C ARG A 3 -47.44 -15.97 -0.64
N ASN A 4 -47.74 -15.45 0.56
CA ASN A 4 -47.02 -14.32 1.15
C ASN A 4 -45.63 -14.71 1.64
N LEU A 5 -45.45 -15.97 2.05
CA LEU A 5 -44.14 -16.51 2.46
C LEU A 5 -43.19 -16.63 1.25
N LEU A 6 -43.73 -16.98 0.07
CA LEU A 6 -42.97 -17.02 -1.18
C LEU A 6 -42.47 -15.62 -1.58
N PHE A 7 -43.32 -14.59 -1.48
CA PHE A 7 -42.92 -13.21 -1.75
C PHE A 7 -41.84 -12.70 -0.80
N LEU A 8 -41.89 -13.09 0.47
CA LEU A 8 -40.88 -12.74 1.47
C LEU A 8 -39.49 -13.31 1.10
N PHE A 9 -39.44 -14.56 0.62
CA PHE A 9 -38.20 -15.19 0.18
C PHE A 9 -37.61 -14.52 -1.06
N VAL A 10 -38.45 -14.07 -2.00
CA VAL A 10 -37.99 -13.37 -3.22
C VAL A 10 -37.33 -12.03 -2.87
N VAL A 11 -37.88 -11.28 -1.91
CA VAL A 11 -37.30 -9.98 -1.51
C VAL A 11 -35.92 -10.13 -0.87
N ILE A 12 -35.68 -11.20 -0.10
CA ILE A 12 -34.40 -11.45 0.57
C ILE A 12 -33.28 -11.75 -0.45
N ILE A 13 -33.61 -12.42 -1.56
CA ILE A 13 -32.61 -12.78 -2.58
C ILE A 13 -32.14 -11.55 -3.38
N VAL A 14 -33.03 -10.57 -3.60
CA VAL A 14 -32.69 -9.38 -4.41
C VAL A 14 -32.05 -8.26 -3.57
N ALA A 15 -32.12 -8.34 -2.24
CA ALA A 15 -31.47 -7.40 -1.33
C ALA A 15 -29.98 -7.70 -1.06
N GLY A 16 -29.36 -8.61 -1.81
CA GLY A 16 -27.93 -8.89 -1.73
C GLY A 16 -27.10 -7.66 -2.09
N CYS A 17 -26.17 -7.28 -1.20
CA CYS A 17 -25.28 -6.13 -1.37
C CYS A 17 -24.45 -6.21 -2.66
N ASN A 18 -24.44 -5.14 -3.45
CA ASN A 18 -23.43 -4.89 -4.47
C ASN A 18 -22.08 -4.67 -3.78
N ASN A 19 -21.19 -5.65 -3.87
CA ASN A 19 -19.77 -5.41 -3.59
C ASN A 19 -19.26 -4.46 -4.68
N SER A 20 -19.02 -3.20 -4.35
CA SER A 20 -18.21 -2.37 -5.24
C SER A 20 -16.88 -3.08 -5.41
N PRO A 21 -16.44 -3.35 -6.65
CA PRO A 21 -15.11 -3.88 -6.85
C PRO A 21 -14.16 -2.91 -6.16
N GLU A 22 -13.33 -3.40 -5.25
CA GLU A 22 -12.27 -2.58 -4.70
C GLU A 22 -11.53 -1.99 -5.89
N THR A 23 -11.51 -0.67 -5.99
CA THR A 23 -10.72 0.02 -6.99
C THR A 23 -9.31 -0.47 -6.78
N LYS A 24 -8.88 -1.42 -7.61
CA LYS A 24 -7.53 -1.95 -7.58
C LYS A 24 -6.65 -0.71 -7.69
N LEU A 25 -5.96 -0.36 -6.61
CA LEU A 25 -4.96 0.69 -6.63
C LEU A 25 -3.95 0.23 -7.67
N GLN A 26 -4.12 0.71 -8.91
CA GLN A 26 -3.09 0.60 -9.92
C GLN A 26 -2.02 1.54 -9.42
N LEU A 27 -1.02 0.97 -8.77
CA LEU A 27 0.29 1.56 -8.51
C LEU A 27 0.98 1.79 -9.86
N ALA A 28 0.33 2.51 -10.79
CA ALA A 28 0.74 2.67 -12.18
C ALA A 28 2.13 3.32 -12.29
N ASP A 29 2.53 4.05 -11.26
CA ASP A 29 3.78 4.78 -11.20
C ASP A 29 4.99 3.94 -10.73
N TYR A 30 4.79 2.67 -10.33
CA TYR A 30 5.88 1.80 -9.89
C TYR A 30 6.10 0.64 -10.85
N ASP A 31 7.22 0.69 -11.60
CA ASP A 31 7.67 -0.43 -12.42
C ASP A 31 8.47 -1.43 -11.57
N LEU A 32 7.78 -2.47 -11.08
CA LEU A 32 8.42 -3.54 -10.31
C LEU A 32 9.30 -4.47 -11.16
N SER A 33 9.30 -4.32 -12.48
CA SER A 33 10.21 -5.05 -13.39
C SER A 33 11.56 -4.37 -13.54
N SER A 34 11.67 -3.09 -13.17
CA SER A 34 12.89 -2.30 -13.25
C SER A 34 13.40 -1.92 -11.86
N ALA A 35 14.08 -2.86 -11.20
CA ALA A 35 14.68 -2.59 -9.90
C ALA A 35 15.88 -1.64 -10.04
N GLU A 36 15.88 -0.54 -9.29
CA GLU A 36 17.02 0.38 -9.20
C GLU A 36 17.93 0.01 -8.03
N LYS A 37 19.25 0.05 -8.25
CA LYS A 37 20.25 -0.18 -7.20
C LYS A 37 20.94 1.14 -6.84
N PHE A 38 20.85 1.51 -5.57
CA PHE A 38 21.57 2.64 -5.00
C PHE A 38 22.81 2.15 -4.27
N ASN A 39 23.98 2.70 -4.61
CA ASN A 39 25.21 2.45 -3.87
C ASN A 39 25.34 3.51 -2.78
N MET A 40 25.27 3.06 -1.53
CA MET A 40 25.41 3.95 -0.39
C MET A 40 26.86 4.39 -0.21
N PRO A 41 27.10 5.58 0.37
CA PRO A 41 28.45 6.07 0.64
C PRO A 41 29.15 5.16 1.65
N SER A 42 30.47 5.02 1.52
CA SER A 42 31.28 4.18 2.42
C SER A 42 31.27 4.62 3.89
N SER A 43 30.81 5.85 4.17
CA SER A 43 30.59 6.35 5.53
C SER A 43 29.36 5.74 6.21
N LEU A 44 28.44 5.13 5.44
CA LEU A 44 27.29 4.40 5.97
C LEU A 44 27.70 2.95 6.18
N LEU A 45 28.11 2.63 7.41
CA LEU A 45 28.59 1.29 7.78
C LEU A 45 27.44 0.30 7.92
N GLU A 46 26.37 0.71 8.61
CA GLU A 46 25.17 -0.10 8.83
C GLU A 46 23.88 0.73 8.74
N ILE A 47 22.82 0.10 8.20
CA ILE A 47 21.49 0.70 8.03
C ILE A 47 20.54 0.07 9.04
N SER A 48 19.94 0.89 9.90
CA SER A 48 18.93 0.46 10.88
C SER A 48 17.50 0.67 10.39
N GLY A 49 17.28 1.51 9.38
CA GLY A 49 15.96 1.77 8.83
C GLY A 49 15.93 2.65 7.59
N VAL A 50 14.72 2.84 7.05
CA VAL A 50 14.44 3.71 5.90
C VAL A 50 13.27 4.62 6.25
N THR A 51 13.35 5.90 5.88
CA THR A 51 12.31 6.89 6.16
C THR A 51 12.11 7.87 5.00
N THR A 52 11.01 8.63 5.05
CA THR A 52 10.75 9.76 4.15
C THR A 52 10.75 11.06 4.96
N CYS A 53 11.16 12.15 4.33
CA CYS A 53 11.08 13.46 4.96
C CYS A 53 9.80 14.17 4.52
N ARG A 54 9.03 14.76 5.45
CA ARG A 54 7.76 15.44 5.12
C ARG A 54 7.91 16.56 4.08
N GLN A 55 9.08 17.20 4.03
CA GLN A 55 9.39 18.27 3.08
C GLN A 55 9.74 17.73 1.67
N LYS A 56 10.11 16.45 1.57
CA LYS A 56 10.51 15.74 0.33
C LYS A 56 9.99 14.29 0.38
N PRO A 57 8.66 14.10 0.28
CA PRO A 57 8.03 12.77 0.42
C PRO A 57 8.39 11.81 -0.72
N ASP A 58 8.94 12.35 -1.81
CA ASP A 58 9.44 11.69 -3.01
C ASP A 58 10.89 11.18 -2.86
N THR A 59 11.53 11.40 -1.70
CA THR A 59 12.88 10.91 -1.42
C THR A 59 12.90 9.96 -0.22
N PHE A 60 13.48 8.77 -0.43
CA PHE A 60 13.82 7.86 0.65
C PHE A 60 15.20 8.19 1.23
N TYR A 61 15.31 8.03 2.54
CA TYR A 61 16.55 8.20 3.30
C TYR A 61 16.85 6.94 4.09
N ALA A 62 18.10 6.49 4.07
CA ALA A 62 18.60 5.47 4.97
C ALA A 62 18.99 6.09 6.32
N ILE A 63 18.60 5.43 7.41
CA ILE A 63 18.98 5.80 8.77
C ILE A 63 20.20 4.96 9.16
N GLN A 64 21.29 5.62 9.55
CA GLN A 64 22.47 4.97 10.10
C GLN A 64 22.19 4.42 11.49
N ASP A 65 22.73 3.24 11.79
CA ASP A 65 22.58 2.62 13.11
C ASP A 65 23.30 3.40 14.22
N GLU A 66 24.60 3.68 14.07
CA GLU A 66 25.43 4.11 15.21
C GLU A 66 25.18 5.57 15.64
N GLU A 67 24.87 6.45 14.69
CA GLU A 67 24.75 7.90 14.94
C GLU A 67 23.37 8.46 14.57
N GLY A 68 22.48 7.65 13.98
CA GLY A 68 21.15 8.10 13.55
C GLY A 68 21.15 9.13 12.42
N LYS A 69 22.26 9.25 11.68
CA LYS A 69 22.37 10.17 10.53
C LYS A 69 21.52 9.69 9.36
N LEU A 70 21.08 10.64 8.52
CA LEU A 70 20.32 10.37 7.31
C LEU A 70 21.22 10.42 6.08
N PHE A 71 21.13 9.40 5.24
CA PHE A 71 21.83 9.27 3.96
C PHE A 71 20.83 9.10 2.82
N ARG A 72 21.17 9.58 1.62
CA ARG A 72 20.37 9.44 0.39
C ARG A 72 21.12 8.60 -0.63
#